data_AF-A0A4D4M8R4-F1
#
_entry.id   AF-A0A4D4M8R4-F1
#
_cell.length_a   1.000
_cell.length_b   1.000
_cell.length_c   1.000
_cell.angle_alpha   90.00
_cell.angle_beta   90.00
_cell.angle_gamma   90.00
#
_symmetry.space_group_name_H-M   'P 1'
#
loop_
_entity.id
_entity.type
_entity.pdbx_description
1 polymer ?
#
loop_
_entity_poly.entity_id
_entity_poly.type
_entity_poly.pdbx_seq_one_letter_code
_entity_poly.pdbx_strand_id
1 'polypeptide(L)'
;MSTTMSEAVIAGAGGDELEKLPLPEQFAAATVRLADIKMFQDVDDKDVQKSLFVDEVPMPELAPDEALIAVMASSINYNTVWTAMFEPLPTFQFLKQMGKAGGGSGAMTSPTTWWGRTPQVSSCERGRPCASGRPETT
;
A
#
# COMPACT_ATOMS: atom_id res chain seq x y z
N MET A 1 15.69 26.23 10.09
CA MET A 1 15.31 24.81 9.94
C MET A 1 14.05 24.81 9.09
N SER A 2 14.10 24.27 7.88
CA SER A 2 12.89 24.12 7.05
C SER A 2 11.98 23.11 7.73
N THR A 3 10.72 23.46 7.99
CA THR A 3 9.72 22.50 8.49
C THR A 3 9.55 21.38 7.46
N THR A 4 9.61 20.14 7.93
CA THR A 4 9.36 18.96 7.08
C THR A 4 7.86 18.70 6.95
N MET A 5 7.43 18.01 5.89
CA MET A 5 6.02 17.65 5.68
C MET A 5 5.41 16.95 6.90
N SER A 6 6.14 15.99 7.48
CA SER A 6 5.67 15.24 8.65
C SER A 6 5.52 16.11 9.89
N GLU A 7 6.44 17.05 10.14
CA GLU A 7 6.33 17.99 11.26
C GLU A 7 5.11 18.91 11.11
N ALA A 8 4.84 19.41 9.90
CA ALA A 8 3.68 20.26 9.63
C ALA A 8 2.37 19.49 9.84
N VAL A 9 2.29 18.23 9.39
CA VAL A 9 1.12 17.37 9.62
C VAL A 9 0.90 17.12 11.11
N ILE A 10 1.95 16.81 11.86
CA ILE A 10 1.87 16.58 13.32
C ILE A 10 1.43 17.85 14.05
N ALA A 11 1.86 19.03 13.59
CA ALA A 11 1.47 20.32 14.15
C ALA A 11 0.02 20.73 13.78
N GLY A 12 -0.65 19.99 12.90
CA GLY A 12 -2.01 20.30 12.45
C GLY A 12 -2.07 21.45 11.44
N ALA A 13 -1.05 21.61 10.60
CA ALA A 13 -1.04 22.61 9.53
C ALA A 13 -2.25 22.47 8.59
N GLY A 14 -2.74 23.60 8.06
CA GLY A 14 -3.85 23.63 7.10
C GLY A 14 -3.43 23.20 5.69
N GLY A 15 -4.40 22.89 4.83
CA GLY A 15 -4.15 22.42 3.45
C GLY A 15 -3.26 23.37 2.64
N ASP A 16 -3.56 24.67 2.65
CA ASP A 16 -2.79 25.70 1.94
C ASP A 16 -1.32 25.81 2.38
N GLU A 17 -0.99 25.33 3.57
CA GLU A 17 0.38 25.27 4.08
C GLU A 17 1.08 23.98 3.61
N LEU A 18 0.39 22.85 3.73
CA LEU A 18 0.89 21.54 3.29
C LEU A 18 1.20 21.50 1.79
N GLU A 19 0.35 22.12 0.95
CA GLU A 19 0.55 22.18 -0.51
C GLU A 19 1.83 22.93 -0.93
N LYS A 20 2.36 23.81 -0.07
CA LYS A 20 3.58 24.58 -0.36
C LYS A 20 4.85 23.84 0.04
N LEU A 21 4.72 22.78 0.83
CA LEU A 21 5.86 22.00 1.28
C LEU A 21 6.31 21.05 0.18
N PRO A 22 7.63 20.90 -0.03
CA PRO A 22 8.14 19.92 -0.98
C PRO A 22 7.80 18.51 -0.51
N LEU A 23 7.49 17.63 -1.46
CA LEU A 23 7.39 16.19 -1.17
C LEU A 23 8.77 15.67 -0.74
N PRO A 24 8.84 14.79 0.26
CA PRO A 24 10.10 14.18 0.64
C PRO A 24 10.56 13.19 -0.44
N GLU A 25 11.87 13.11 -0.68
CA GLU A 25 12.46 12.17 -1.67
C GLU A 25 12.36 10.71 -1.20
N GLN A 26 12.27 10.49 0.11
CA GLN A 26 12.19 9.18 0.75
C GLN A 26 11.30 9.25 1.99
N PHE A 27 10.74 8.11 2.38
CA PHE A 27 9.95 7.97 3.60
C PHE A 27 10.16 6.60 4.25
N ALA A 28 10.00 6.54 5.57
CA ALA A 28 10.05 5.29 6.31
C ALA A 28 8.82 4.42 5.99
N ALA A 29 9.05 3.15 5.64
CA ALA A 29 8.02 2.17 5.40
C ALA A 29 8.39 0.81 6.01
N ALA A 30 7.38 0.06 6.46
CA ALA A 30 7.55 -1.37 6.67
C ALA A 30 7.68 -2.04 5.31
N THR A 31 8.67 -2.92 5.11
CA THR A 31 8.94 -3.58 3.83
C THR A 31 9.23 -5.07 4.02
N VAL A 32 9.09 -5.83 2.93
CA VAL A 32 9.65 -7.17 2.77
C VAL A 32 10.56 -7.14 1.54
N ARG A 33 11.58 -8.00 1.49
CA ARG A 33 12.61 -7.96 0.44
C ARG A 33 12.51 -9.16 -0.50
N LEU A 34 12.76 -8.91 -1.78
CA LEU A 34 12.73 -9.95 -2.83
C LEU A 34 13.77 -11.05 -2.58
N ALA A 35 14.91 -10.70 -1.98
CA ALA A 35 15.98 -11.65 -1.65
C ALA A 35 15.55 -12.70 -0.61
N ASP A 36 14.58 -12.37 0.23
CA ASP A 36 14.20 -13.16 1.40
C ASP A 36 13.04 -14.13 1.12
N ILE A 37 12.51 -14.17 -0.11
CA ILE A 37 11.33 -15.00 -0.47
C ILE A 37 11.50 -16.49 -0.08
N LYS A 38 12.73 -17.01 -0.10
CA LYS A 38 13.03 -18.41 0.22
C LYS A 38 13.43 -18.63 1.69
N MET A 39 13.41 -17.60 2.54
CA MET A 39 13.91 -17.69 3.91
C MET A 39 13.13 -18.65 4.80
N PHE A 40 11.84 -18.87 4.48
CA PHE A 40 10.95 -19.77 5.22
C PHE A 40 10.67 -21.08 4.47
N GLN A 41 11.52 -21.43 3.50
CA GLN A 41 11.45 -22.74 2.88
C GLN A 41 11.80 -23.80 3.93
N ASP A 42 10.94 -24.81 4.08
CA ASP A 42 11.08 -25.90 5.06
C ASP A 42 11.07 -25.45 6.54
N VAL A 43 10.42 -24.31 6.82
CA VAL A 43 10.20 -23.79 8.18
C VAL A 43 8.71 -23.92 8.55
N ASP A 44 8.42 -24.66 9.62
CA ASP A 44 7.05 -24.87 10.11
C ASP A 44 6.49 -23.63 10.82
N ASP A 45 7.27 -23.01 11.72
CA ASP A 45 6.86 -21.79 12.44
C ASP A 45 7.54 -20.55 11.84
N LYS A 46 6.78 -19.83 11.02
CA LYS A 46 7.28 -18.70 10.22
C LYS A 46 7.20 -17.40 11.02
N ASP A 47 8.30 -17.07 11.66
CA ASP A 47 8.46 -15.81 12.39
C ASP A 47 8.55 -14.59 11.47
N VAL A 48 7.45 -13.86 11.33
CA VAL A 48 7.33 -12.64 10.50
C VAL A 48 8.26 -11.51 10.91
N GLN A 49 8.79 -11.51 12.13
CA GLN A 49 9.74 -10.48 12.58
C GLN A 49 11.07 -10.58 11.84
N LYS A 50 11.38 -11.73 11.23
CA LYS A 50 12.61 -11.94 10.47
C LYS A 50 12.54 -11.39 9.04
N SER A 51 11.33 -11.25 8.49
CA SER A 51 11.09 -10.82 7.10
C SER A 51 10.62 -9.37 6.97
N LEU A 52 10.08 -8.79 8.05
CA LEU A 52 9.64 -7.40 8.09
C LEU A 52 10.80 -6.47 8.48
N PHE A 53 11.06 -5.49 7.63
CA PHE A 53 12.05 -4.45 7.85
C PHE A 53 11.36 -3.09 7.91
N VAL A 54 11.98 -2.13 8.62
CA VAL A 54 11.61 -0.71 8.52
C VAL A 54 12.75 -0.03 7.78
N ASP A 55 12.48 0.35 6.54
CA ASP A 55 13.48 0.91 5.62
C ASP A 55 13.00 2.27 5.07
N GLU A 56 13.94 3.12 4.70
CA GLU A 56 13.66 4.32 3.90
C GLU A 56 13.46 3.92 2.43
N VAL A 57 12.30 4.24 1.88
CA VAL A 57 11.93 3.93 0.49
C VAL A 57 11.77 5.21 -0.32
N PRO A 58 12.15 5.22 -1.61
CA PRO A 58 12.00 6.39 -2.46
C PRO A 58 10.51 6.73 -2.65
N MET A 59 10.21 8.03 -2.69
CA MET A 59 8.88 8.53 -2.99
C MET A 59 8.52 8.20 -4.45
N PRO A 60 7.40 7.48 -4.69
CA PRO A 60 6.94 7.22 -6.05
C PRO A 60 6.43 8.50 -6.72
N GLU A 61 6.42 8.50 -8.05
CA GLU A 61 5.70 9.51 -8.82
C GLU A 61 4.19 9.29 -8.65
N LEU A 62 3.47 10.37 -8.32
CA LEU A 62 2.03 10.34 -8.06
C LEU A 62 1.26 10.39 -9.39
N ALA A 63 0.34 9.44 -9.60
CA ALA A 63 -0.55 9.47 -10.76
C ALA A 63 -1.62 10.57 -10.64
N PRO A 64 -2.27 11.00 -11.74
CA PRO A 64 -3.33 12.01 -11.70
C PRO A 64 -4.57 11.61 -10.88
N ASP A 65 -4.81 10.32 -10.69
CA ASP A 65 -5.93 9.73 -9.95
C ASP A 65 -5.54 9.25 -8.54
N GLU A 66 -4.40 9.72 -8.03
CA GLU A 66 -3.78 9.27 -6.78
C GLU A 66 -3.66 10.44 -5.78
N ALA A 67 -3.84 10.17 -4.48
CA ALA A 67 -3.75 11.15 -3.40
C ALA A 67 -2.75 10.72 -2.31
N LEU A 68 -1.66 11.47 -2.12
CA LEU A 68 -0.66 11.18 -1.09
C LEU A 68 -1.22 11.41 0.32
N ILE A 69 -1.07 10.39 1.19
CA ILE A 69 -1.54 10.44 2.57
C ILE A 69 -0.36 10.38 3.53
N ALA A 70 -0.24 11.37 4.41
CA ALA A 70 0.64 11.30 5.57
C ALA A 70 0.00 10.38 6.63
N VAL A 71 0.44 9.12 6.67
CA VAL A 71 -0.16 8.09 7.52
C VAL A 71 0.20 8.32 8.99
N MET A 72 -0.80 8.66 9.81
CA MET A 72 -0.63 8.86 11.25
C MET A 72 -0.66 7.54 12.03
N ALA A 73 -1.47 6.60 11.55
CA ALA A 73 -1.59 5.26 12.12
C ALA A 73 -2.06 4.26 11.06
N SER A 74 -1.65 3.01 11.21
CA SER A 74 -2.11 1.87 10.41
C SER A 74 -2.42 0.69 11.33
N SER A 75 -2.93 -0.40 10.75
CA SER A 75 -3.26 -1.63 11.46
C SER A 75 -2.65 -2.83 10.77
N ILE A 76 -2.37 -3.88 11.54
CA ILE A 76 -1.93 -5.17 11.00
C ILE A 76 -3.16 -5.98 10.58
N ASN A 77 -3.20 -6.36 9.30
CA ASN A 77 -4.21 -7.25 8.75
C ASN A 77 -3.62 -8.66 8.58
N TYR A 78 -4.44 -9.71 8.50
CA TYR A 78 -3.99 -11.05 8.12
C TYR A 78 -3.21 -11.04 6.79
N ASN A 79 -3.58 -10.20 5.83
CA ASN A 79 -2.82 -10.03 4.59
C ASN A 79 -1.39 -9.52 4.82
N THR A 80 -1.17 -8.70 5.85
CA THR A 80 0.18 -8.25 6.26
C THR A 80 0.99 -9.44 6.78
N VAL A 81 0.38 -10.30 7.59
CA VAL A 81 1.01 -11.51 8.11
C VAL A 81 1.35 -12.47 6.97
N TRP A 82 0.42 -12.73 6.05
CA TRP A 82 0.65 -13.60 4.89
C TRP A 82 1.71 -13.05 3.94
N THR A 83 1.73 -11.73 3.73
CA THR A 83 2.79 -11.06 2.96
C THR A 83 4.15 -11.28 3.59
N ALA A 84 4.26 -11.13 4.92
CA ALA A 84 5.50 -11.35 5.65
C ALA A 84 5.93 -12.82 5.70
N MET A 85 5.01 -13.77 5.61
CA MET A 85 5.33 -15.21 5.48
C MET A 85 5.62 -15.65 4.04
N PHE A 86 5.39 -14.78 3.06
CA PHE A 86 5.45 -15.07 1.62
C PHE A 86 4.47 -16.15 1.14
N GLU A 87 3.28 -16.24 1.75
CA GLU A 87 2.27 -17.26 1.48
C GLU A 87 0.93 -16.70 0.96
N PRO A 88 0.15 -17.48 0.18
CA PRO A 88 0.51 -18.76 -0.46
C PRO A 88 1.45 -18.57 -1.66
N LEU A 89 1.53 -17.33 -2.17
CA LEU A 89 2.46 -16.90 -3.20
C LEU A 89 3.10 -15.57 -2.78
N PRO A 90 4.40 -15.37 -3.05
CA PRO A 90 5.05 -14.10 -2.76
C PRO A 90 4.40 -12.94 -3.53
N THR A 91 4.09 -11.86 -2.83
CA THR A 91 3.44 -10.65 -3.36
C THR A 91 4.17 -10.05 -4.57
N PHE A 92 5.49 -10.21 -4.63
CA PHE A 92 6.33 -9.77 -5.75
C PHE A 92 5.90 -10.31 -7.12
N GLN A 93 5.27 -11.49 -7.19
CA GLN A 93 4.76 -12.00 -8.46
C GLN A 93 3.63 -11.11 -9.01
N PHE A 94 2.72 -10.67 -8.14
CA PHE A 94 1.63 -9.78 -8.50
C PHE A 94 2.14 -8.38 -8.84
N LEU A 95 3.12 -7.86 -8.09
CA LEU A 95 3.76 -6.57 -8.41
C LEU A 95 4.40 -6.58 -9.80
N LYS A 96 5.11 -7.67 -10.14
CA LYS A 96 5.72 -7.82 -11.47
C LYS A 96 4.69 -7.89 -12.59
N GLN A 97 3.51 -8.46 -12.33
CA GLN A 97 2.41 -8.47 -13.29
C GLN A 97 1.79 -7.07 -13.44
N MET A 98 1.55 -6.35 -12.34
CA MET A 98 1.02 -4.99 -12.37
C MET A 98 1.99 -4.02 -13.07
N GLY A 99 3.29 -4.11 -12.79
CA GLY A 99 4.30 -3.28 -13.45
C GLY A 99 4.39 -3.51 -14.97
N LYS A 100 3.97 -4.69 -15.46
CA LYS A 100 3.88 -4.99 -16.90
C LYS A 100 2.60 -4.46 -17.54
N ALA A 101 1.53 -4.29 -16.78
CA ALA A 101 0.22 -3.85 -17.28
C ALA A 101 0.18 -2.35 -17.65
N GLY A 102 1.24 -1.60 -17.33
CA GLY A 102 1.58 -0.33 -17.99
C GLY A 102 0.44 0.69 -18.02
N GLY A 103 0.06 1.21 -16.86
CA GLY A 103 -0.88 2.34 -16.79
C GLY A 103 -0.66 3.12 -15.51
N GLY A 104 0.02 4.27 -15.60
CA GLY A 104 0.10 5.34 -14.59
C GLY A 104 0.53 4.97 -13.16
N SER A 105 0.68 3.70 -12.85
CA SER A 105 0.96 3.17 -11.53
C SER A 105 2.45 3.36 -11.34
N GLY A 106 2.83 4.51 -10.76
CA GLY A 106 4.21 4.82 -10.40
C GLY A 106 4.86 3.59 -9.79
N ALA A 107 6.08 3.28 -10.23
CA ALA A 107 6.77 2.02 -10.00
C ALA A 107 6.89 1.69 -8.50
N MET A 108 5.84 1.08 -7.94
CA MET A 108 5.81 0.63 -6.56
C MET A 108 6.60 -0.68 -6.49
N THR A 109 7.90 -0.52 -6.28
CA THR A 109 8.88 -1.61 -6.26
C THR A 109 8.94 -2.35 -4.91
N SER A 110 8.19 -1.86 -3.90
CA SER A 110 8.11 -2.47 -2.56
C SER A 110 6.68 -2.95 -2.25
N PRO A 111 6.48 -4.20 -1.78
CA PRO A 111 5.14 -4.79 -1.57
C PRO A 111 4.31 -4.23 -0.41
N THR A 112 4.81 -3.21 0.29
CA THR A 112 4.18 -2.74 1.54
C THR A 112 4.05 -1.22 1.59
N THR A 113 4.24 -0.51 0.48
CA THR A 113 3.78 0.88 0.42
C THR A 113 2.25 0.88 0.42
N TRP A 114 1.69 1.32 1.54
CA TRP A 114 0.25 1.40 1.76
C TRP A 114 -0.37 2.38 0.77
N TRP A 115 -1.22 1.87 -0.13
CA TRP A 115 -2.13 2.71 -0.89
C TRP A 115 -3.58 2.42 -0.55
N GLY A 116 -4.27 3.48 -0.13
CA GLY A 116 -5.70 3.52 0.01
C GLY A 116 -6.36 3.37 -1.36
N ARG A 117 -6.64 2.13 -1.75
CA ARG A 117 -7.75 1.83 -2.64
C ARG A 117 -8.75 1.07 -1.81
N THR A 118 -9.75 1.77 -1.27
CA THR A 118 -11.03 1.11 -0.97
C THR A 118 -11.55 0.60 -2.32
N PRO A 119 -11.61 -0.72 -2.57
CA PRO A 119 -12.57 -1.17 -3.57
C PRO A 119 -13.91 -0.75 -3.01
N GLN A 120 -14.72 -0.07 -3.82
CA GLN A 120 -16.12 0.09 -3.50
C GLN A 120 -16.72 -1.32 -3.46
N VAL A 121 -16.64 -1.97 -2.29
CA VAL A 121 -17.40 -3.17 -1.99
C VAL A 121 -18.81 -2.65 -1.88
N SER A 122 -19.56 -2.77 -2.98
CA SER A 122 -21.01 -2.65 -2.94
C SER A 122 -21.49 -3.51 -1.78
N SER A 123 -22.14 -2.88 -0.81
CA SER A 123 -22.73 -3.61 0.30
C SER A 123 -23.88 -4.46 -0.23
N CYS A 124 -23.63 -5.71 -0.63
CA CYS A 124 -24.69 -6.72 -0.66
C CYS A 124 -24.77 -7.21 0.80
N GLU A 125 -25.60 -6.54 1.61
CA GLU A 125 -25.90 -6.95 2.98
C GLU A 125 -26.40 -8.40 2.98
N ARG A 126 -25.91 -9.20 3.93
CA ARG A 126 -26.35 -10.59 4.11
C ARG A 126 -27.87 -10.64 4.26
N GLY A 127 -28.55 -11.23 3.27
CA GLY A 127 -29.97 -11.58 3.37
C GLY A 127 -30.90 -11.05 2.26
N ARG A 128 -30.40 -10.35 1.23
CA ARG A 128 -31.22 -9.97 0.06
C ARG A 128 -30.63 -10.56 -1.23
N PRO A 129 -31.44 -11.15 -2.13
CA PRO A 129 -30.95 -11.60 -3.42
C PRO A 129 -30.48 -10.40 -4.25
N CYS A 130 -29.22 -10.44 -4.68
CA CYS A 130 -28.60 -9.45 -5.56
C CYS A 130 -29.34 -9.52 -6.92
N ALA A 131 -30.18 -8.53 -7.22
CA ALA A 131 -31.00 -8.48 -8.44
C ALA A 131 -30.12 -8.17 -9.66
N SER A 132 -29.97 -9.13 -10.56
CA SER A 132 -29.41 -8.92 -11.89
C SER A 132 -30.48 -8.29 -12.80
N GLY A 133 -30.31 -7.02 -13.18
CA GLY A 133 -31.17 -6.35 -14.16
C GLY A 133 -30.34 -5.44 -15.06
N ARG A 134 -30.22 -5.80 -16.33
CA ARG A 134 -29.62 -5.01 -17.42
C ARG A 134 -30.41 -3.71 -17.67
N PRO A 135 -29.81 -2.69 -18.31
CA PRO A 135 -30.51 -1.45 -18.63
C PRO A 135 -31.48 -1.66 -19.79
N GLU A 136 -32.75 -1.30 -19.61
CA GLU A 136 -33.67 -1.08 -20.72
C GLU A 136 -33.59 0.40 -21.12
N THR A 137 -33.18 0.60 -22.37
CA THR A 137 -33.38 1.80 -23.17
C THR A 137 -34.87 2.14 -23.29
N THR A 138 -35.25 3.37 -22.97
CA THR A 138 -36.19 4.22 -23.74
C THR A 138 -35.96 5.67 -23.33
#